data_AF-A0A972Q1L5-F1
#
_entry.id   AF-A0A972Q1L5-F1
#
_cell.length_a   1.000
_cell.length_b   1.000
_cell.length_c   1.000
_cell.angle_alpha   90.00
_cell.angle_beta   90.00
_cell.angle_gamma   90.00
#
_symmetry.space_group_name_H-M   'P 1'
#
loop_
_entity.id
_entity.type
_entity.pdbx_description
1 polymer ?
#
loop_
_entity_poly.entity_id
_entity_poly.type
_entity_poly.pdbx_seq_one_letter_code
_entity_poly.pdbx_strand_id
1 'polypeptide(L)'
;MRGSSPRAQSRADEVRQRRQQRSQQNASRVPKRATYSAIMPVVVTRGGAGMPVVRRAISRPRRKMIIPLGSPGAEMHMPAIPSIRPGWRLVSGFIVLITSGIIYALLNMSFFQISNPQIEGNQRVTAADIEAVLSVQGMPIVQFDPQAARLALANSFHELKDIHVQLSIPARLKIHVSERQPLIEWQHGDQPRWIDAEGVLFSPRGDGGSLLVVQSNTTPPLQKAVAAPVEEERADLLKKEEAVQGPVYEKLDRDLLDAILKMSSIMPQGTVLVYSGEQGLGWLAPEGWQVYVGAWLDNLDTKLKVYSALVDYLNRQGIRPMLISIAQPNAPFYRMEQ
;
A
#
# COMPACT_ATOMS: atom_id res chain seq x y z
N MET A 1 5.04 -31.26 -71.16
CA MET A 1 6.10 -31.64 -70.19
C MET A 1 6.37 -30.42 -69.30
N ARG A 2 5.98 -30.46 -68.01
CA ARG A 2 6.17 -29.34 -67.07
C ARG A 2 7.60 -29.35 -66.54
N GLY A 3 8.33 -28.26 -66.72
CA GLY A 3 9.66 -28.04 -66.15
C GLY A 3 9.56 -27.72 -64.66
N SER A 4 10.28 -28.48 -63.83
CA SER A 4 10.42 -28.27 -62.39
C SER A 4 11.61 -27.35 -62.10
N SER A 5 11.35 -26.12 -61.68
CA SER A 5 12.36 -25.20 -61.14
C SER A 5 12.96 -25.73 -59.83
N PRO A 6 14.27 -25.58 -59.59
CA PRO A 6 14.91 -26.03 -58.36
C PRO A 6 14.47 -25.17 -57.16
N ARG A 7 13.99 -25.82 -56.09
CA ARG A 7 13.61 -25.17 -54.82
C ARG A 7 14.81 -24.40 -54.25
N ALA A 8 14.64 -23.10 -54.02
CA ALA A 8 15.57 -22.30 -53.24
C ALA A 8 15.70 -22.89 -51.83
N GLN A 9 16.94 -23.12 -51.38
CA GLN A 9 17.24 -23.75 -50.10
C GLN A 9 16.70 -22.89 -48.94
N SER A 10 15.99 -23.52 -48.01
CA SER A 10 15.43 -22.85 -46.83
C SER A 10 16.54 -22.41 -45.89
N ARG A 11 16.36 -21.29 -45.19
CA ARG A 11 17.29 -20.77 -44.14
C ARG A 11 17.65 -21.84 -43.11
N ALA A 12 16.76 -22.82 -42.89
CA ALA A 12 17.01 -23.97 -42.02
C ALA A 12 18.07 -24.95 -42.58
N ASP A 13 18.10 -25.16 -43.89
CA ASP A 13 19.08 -26.04 -44.55
C ASP A 13 20.47 -25.41 -44.59
N GLU A 14 20.55 -24.09 -44.75
CA GLU A 14 21.81 -23.34 -44.66
C GLU A 14 22.43 -23.45 -43.26
N VAL A 15 21.61 -23.38 -42.20
CA VAL A 15 22.07 -23.58 -40.81
C VAL A 15 22.53 -25.01 -40.56
N ARG A 16 21.86 -26.01 -41.14
CA ARG A 16 22.29 -27.42 -41.05
C ARG A 16 23.62 -27.64 -41.74
N GLN A 17 23.82 -27.09 -42.94
CA GLN A 17 25.10 -27.16 -43.66
C GLN A 17 26.21 -26.47 -42.87
N ARG A 18 25.94 -25.28 -42.30
CA ARG A 18 26.92 -24.54 -41.49
C ARG A 18 27.33 -25.30 -40.22
N ARG A 19 26.40 -26.05 -39.61
CA ARG A 19 26.70 -26.93 -38.47
C ARG A 19 27.53 -28.15 -38.88
N GLN A 20 27.24 -28.78 -40.02
CA GLN A 20 28.01 -29.90 -40.55
C GLN A 20 29.44 -29.48 -40.94
N GLN A 21 29.63 -28.29 -41.51
CA GLN A 21 30.96 -27.78 -41.82
C GLN A 21 31.78 -27.50 -40.55
N ARG A 22 31.17 -26.94 -39.51
CA ARG A 22 31.86 -26.71 -38.21
C ARG A 22 32.23 -28.01 -37.49
N SER A 23 31.38 -29.04 -37.54
CA SER A 23 31.73 -30.34 -36.95
C SER A 23 32.87 -31.03 -37.69
N GLN A 24 32.93 -30.92 -39.02
CA GLN A 24 34.05 -31.43 -39.82
C GLN A 24 35.35 -30.64 -39.60
N GLN A 25 35.28 -29.31 -39.46
CA GLN A 25 36.44 -28.48 -39.11
C GLN A 25 36.97 -28.76 -37.71
N ASN A 26 36.10 -29.07 -36.75
CA ASN A 26 36.52 -29.46 -35.41
C ASN A 26 37.09 -30.89 -35.36
N ALA A 27 36.57 -31.81 -36.18
CA ALA A 27 37.13 -33.17 -36.29
C ALA A 27 38.54 -33.16 -36.92
N SER A 28 38.82 -32.24 -37.83
CA SER A 28 40.15 -32.08 -38.46
C SER A 28 41.15 -31.29 -37.60
N ARG A 29 40.69 -30.54 -36.60
CA ARG A 29 41.53 -29.79 -35.64
C ARG A 29 41.82 -30.54 -34.34
N VAL A 30 41.48 -31.82 -34.24
CA VAL A 30 42.00 -32.65 -33.14
C VAL A 30 43.47 -32.92 -33.43
N PRO A 31 44.42 -32.40 -32.63
CA PRO A 31 45.81 -32.79 -32.80
C PRO A 31 45.88 -34.31 -32.61
N LYS A 32 46.31 -35.03 -33.66
CA LYS A 32 46.76 -36.41 -33.53
C LYS A 32 47.95 -36.40 -32.58
N ARG A 33 47.69 -36.43 -31.27
CA ARG A 33 48.69 -36.86 -30.30
C ARG A 33 49.02 -38.29 -30.70
N ALA A 34 50.21 -38.47 -31.24
CA ALA A 34 50.83 -39.76 -31.41
C ALA A 34 51.01 -40.36 -30.02
N THR A 35 49.98 -41.03 -29.52
CA THR A 35 50.15 -42.06 -28.51
C THR A 35 50.89 -43.17 -29.22
N TYR A 36 52.21 -43.27 -29.00
CA TYR A 36 52.92 -44.52 -29.19
C TYR A 36 52.19 -45.57 -28.34
N SER A 37 51.32 -46.35 -28.98
CA SER A 37 50.79 -47.56 -28.37
C SER A 37 51.95 -48.54 -28.35
N ALA A 38 52.66 -48.61 -27.23
CA ALA A 38 53.51 -49.76 -26.95
C ALA A 38 52.63 -51.01 -27.11
N ILE A 39 53.03 -51.91 -28.01
CA ILE A 39 52.37 -53.19 -28.23
C ILE A 39 52.51 -53.98 -26.93
N MET A 40 51.47 -53.98 -26.11
CA MET A 40 51.42 -54.85 -24.94
C MET A 40 50.96 -56.23 -25.40
N PRO A 41 51.60 -57.32 -24.94
CA PRO A 41 51.13 -58.66 -25.26
C PRO A 41 49.71 -58.85 -24.71
N VAL A 42 48.81 -59.37 -25.56
CA VAL A 42 47.46 -59.76 -25.17
C VAL A 42 47.56 -60.95 -24.22
N VAL A 43 47.38 -60.70 -22.93
CA VAL A 43 47.17 -61.77 -21.95
C VAL A 43 45.71 -62.23 -22.07
N VAL A 44 45.51 -63.39 -22.70
CA VAL A 44 44.19 -64.03 -22.76
C VAL A 44 43.94 -64.69 -21.41
N THR A 45 43.29 -63.98 -20.49
CA THR A 45 42.80 -64.59 -19.25
C THR A 45 41.58 -65.44 -19.58
N ARG A 46 41.74 -66.76 -19.55
CA ARG A 46 40.64 -67.71 -19.70
C ARG A 46 39.84 -67.74 -18.39
N GLY A 47 38.74 -66.98 -18.30
CA GLY A 47 37.73 -67.18 -17.26
C GLY A 47 37.01 -65.92 -16.78
N GLY A 48 35.68 -65.92 -16.92
CA GLY A 48 34.76 -65.13 -16.10
C GLY A 48 34.37 -63.77 -16.68
N ALA A 49 33.07 -63.55 -16.85
CA ALA A 49 32.47 -62.27 -17.20
C ALA A 49 32.99 -61.16 -16.28
N GLY A 50 33.82 -60.26 -16.82
CA GLY A 50 34.36 -59.14 -16.09
C GLY A 50 33.25 -58.13 -15.78
N MET A 51 32.95 -57.95 -14.49
CA MET A 51 32.13 -56.85 -14.01
C MET A 51 32.78 -55.52 -14.44
N PRO A 52 32.01 -54.51 -14.89
CA PRO A 52 32.59 -53.24 -15.29
C PRO A 52 33.31 -52.61 -14.10
N VAL A 53 34.63 -52.42 -14.25
CA VAL A 53 35.43 -51.69 -13.26
C VAL A 53 34.87 -50.28 -13.18
N VAL A 54 34.15 -50.01 -12.09
CA VAL A 54 33.70 -48.66 -11.73
C VAL A 54 34.95 -47.78 -11.72
N ARG A 55 35.05 -46.85 -12.67
CA ARG A 55 36.13 -45.86 -12.71
C ARG A 55 36.03 -45.00 -11.44
N ARG A 56 36.71 -45.42 -10.38
CA ARG A 56 36.91 -44.58 -9.20
C ARG A 56 37.78 -43.39 -9.62
N ALA A 57 37.39 -42.20 -9.15
CA ALA A 57 38.08 -40.96 -9.49
C ALA A 57 39.58 -41.08 -9.17
N ILE A 58 40.42 -41.05 -10.20
CA ILE A 58 41.87 -41.11 -10.05
C ILE A 58 42.31 -39.76 -9.46
N SER A 59 42.80 -39.78 -8.23
CA SER A 59 43.42 -38.63 -7.59
C SER A 59 44.68 -38.23 -8.38
N ARG A 60 44.74 -36.99 -8.87
CA ARG A 60 45.91 -36.51 -9.60
C ARG A 60 47.12 -36.43 -8.65
N PRO A 61 48.31 -36.89 -9.06
CA PRO A 61 49.49 -36.92 -8.20
C PRO A 61 49.82 -35.52 -7.66
N ARG A 62 50.03 -35.43 -6.34
CA ARG A 62 50.45 -34.20 -5.63
C ARG A 62 51.86 -33.80 -6.11
N ARG A 63 52.05 -32.53 -6.46
CA ARG A 63 53.35 -32.02 -6.95
C ARG A 63 54.35 -32.02 -5.80
N LYS A 64 55.31 -32.96 -5.81
CA LYS A 64 56.46 -32.97 -4.90
C LYS A 64 57.51 -32.02 -5.48
N MET A 65 57.94 -31.04 -4.67
CA MET A 65 59.02 -30.12 -5.05
C MET A 65 60.26 -30.55 -4.27
N ILE A 66 61.29 -30.97 -5.01
CA ILE A 66 62.58 -31.39 -4.46
C ILE A 66 63.53 -30.22 -4.67
N ILE A 67 64.09 -29.69 -3.58
CA ILE A 67 65.12 -28.64 -3.64
C ILE A 67 66.46 -29.33 -3.35
N PRO A 68 67.45 -29.25 -4.25
CA PRO A 68 68.77 -29.83 -4.00
C PRO A 68 69.53 -28.99 -2.96
N LEU A 69 69.99 -29.61 -1.87
CA LEU A 69 70.78 -28.94 -0.84
C LEU A 69 72.27 -29.15 -1.08
N GLY A 70 72.81 -28.53 -2.15
CA GLY A 70 74.25 -28.23 -2.33
C GLY A 70 75.29 -29.35 -2.14
N SER A 71 74.89 -30.61 -1.94
CA SER A 71 75.72 -31.72 -1.53
C SER A 71 75.16 -33.02 -2.12
N PRO A 72 76.00 -33.94 -2.61
CA PRO A 72 75.54 -35.18 -3.24
C PRO A 72 74.77 -36.04 -2.24
N GLY A 73 73.47 -36.22 -2.46
CA GLY A 73 72.63 -37.15 -1.69
C GLY A 73 71.78 -36.54 -0.57
N ALA A 74 71.83 -35.23 -0.31
CA ALA A 74 70.93 -34.57 0.63
C ALA A 74 69.76 -33.90 -0.10
N GLU A 75 68.59 -34.55 -0.08
CA GLU A 75 67.33 -34.01 -0.61
C GLU A 75 66.35 -33.73 0.52
N MET A 76 65.85 -32.49 0.63
CA MET A 76 64.80 -32.15 1.59
C MET A 76 63.43 -32.27 0.92
N HIS A 77 62.62 -33.20 1.45
CA HIS A 77 61.25 -33.42 1.02
C HIS A 77 60.32 -32.49 1.81
N MET A 78 59.77 -31.47 1.16
CA MET A 78 58.76 -30.63 1.81
C MET A 78 57.40 -31.36 1.93
N PRO A 79 56.66 -31.15 3.04
CA PRO A 79 55.28 -31.65 3.14
C PRO A 79 54.43 -31.04 2.02
N ALA A 80 53.70 -31.90 1.31
CA ALA A 80 52.95 -31.50 0.12
C ALA A 80 51.80 -30.54 0.47
N ILE A 81 51.90 -29.29 0.04
CA ILE A 81 50.85 -28.28 0.21
C ILE A 81 49.72 -28.56 -0.81
N PRO A 82 48.45 -28.61 -0.40
CA PRO A 82 47.33 -28.80 -1.33
C PRO A 82 47.22 -27.61 -2.29
N SER A 83 47.24 -27.87 -3.60
CA SER A 83 47.02 -26.83 -4.61
C SER A 83 45.51 -26.54 -4.72
N ILE A 84 45.03 -25.48 -4.07
CA ILE A 84 43.67 -24.98 -4.26
C ILE A 84 43.60 -24.36 -5.67
N ARG A 85 42.79 -24.94 -6.56
CA ARG A 85 42.47 -24.29 -7.84
C ARG A 85 41.20 -23.49 -7.63
N PRO A 86 41.25 -22.14 -7.57
CA PRO A 86 40.04 -21.35 -7.45
C PRO A 86 39.20 -21.55 -8.71
N GLY A 87 38.16 -22.37 -8.58
CA GLY A 87 37.13 -22.53 -9.61
C GLY A 87 36.02 -21.51 -9.40
N TRP A 88 35.14 -21.38 -10.39
CA TRP A 88 33.94 -20.51 -10.31
C TRP A 88 33.09 -20.69 -9.05
N ARG A 89 33.16 -21.86 -8.40
CA ARG A 89 32.49 -22.13 -7.12
C ARG A 89 32.98 -21.26 -5.96
N LEU A 90 34.28 -20.94 -5.89
CA LEU A 90 34.78 -20.02 -4.85
C LEU A 90 34.30 -18.59 -5.10
N VAL A 91 34.20 -18.19 -6.37
CA VAL A 91 33.64 -16.89 -6.76
C VAL A 91 32.17 -16.81 -6.37
N SER A 92 31.37 -17.83 -6.66
CA SER A 92 29.97 -17.90 -6.22
C SER A 92 29.84 -17.88 -4.69
N GLY A 93 30.69 -18.61 -3.96
CA GLY A 93 30.69 -18.59 -2.49
C GLY A 93 31.04 -17.21 -1.91
N PHE A 94 31.99 -16.51 -2.53
CA PHE A 94 32.37 -15.16 -2.15
C PHE A 94 31.23 -14.16 -2.39
N ILE A 95 30.54 -14.26 -3.53
CA ILE A 95 29.35 -13.44 -3.81
C ILE A 95 28.26 -13.69 -2.77
N VAL A 96 27.96 -14.94 -2.42
CA VAL A 96 26.97 -15.28 -1.40
C VAL A 96 27.34 -14.68 -0.05
N LEU A 97 28.61 -14.77 0.36
CA LEU A 97 29.09 -14.17 1.61
C LEU A 97 28.96 -12.64 1.60
N ILE A 98 29.31 -11.98 0.49
CA ILE A 98 29.15 -10.53 0.34
C ILE A 98 27.67 -10.15 0.40
N THR A 99 26.81 -10.81 -0.37
CA THR A 99 25.38 -10.49 -0.41
C THR A 99 24.73 -10.72 0.96
N SER A 100 25.08 -11.81 1.65
CA SER A 100 24.63 -12.07 3.02
C SER A 100 25.10 -10.96 3.98
N GLY A 101 26.36 -10.54 3.86
CA GLY A 101 26.90 -9.42 4.63
C GLY A 101 26.16 -8.10 4.35
N ILE A 102 25.84 -7.79 3.09
CA ILE A 102 25.08 -6.60 2.70
C ILE A 102 23.66 -6.63 3.25
N ILE A 103 22.96 -7.76 3.14
CA ILE A 103 21.61 -7.94 3.71
C ILE A 103 21.67 -7.76 5.22
N TYR A 104 22.65 -8.37 5.90
CA TYR A 104 22.84 -8.19 7.33
C TYR A 104 23.10 -6.72 7.70
N ALA A 105 23.94 -6.02 6.92
CA ALA A 105 24.19 -4.59 7.11
C ALA A 105 22.92 -3.76 6.90
N LEU A 106 22.15 -3.99 5.83
CA LEU A 106 20.90 -3.30 5.54
C LEU A 106 19.85 -3.46 6.65
N LEU A 107 19.84 -4.61 7.32
CA LEU A 107 18.89 -4.92 8.39
C LEU A 107 19.33 -4.41 9.77
N ASN A 108 20.63 -4.28 10.04
CA ASN A 108 21.14 -4.00 11.39
C ASN A 108 21.90 -2.68 11.52
N MET A 109 22.36 -2.06 10.43
CA MET A 109 23.04 -0.78 10.50
C MET A 109 22.06 0.36 10.76
N SER A 110 22.40 1.22 11.71
CA SER A 110 21.65 2.43 12.03
C SER A 110 21.49 3.40 10.85
N PHE A 111 22.38 3.34 9.86
CA PHE A 111 22.30 4.15 8.64
C PHE A 111 21.04 3.87 7.79
N PHE A 112 20.45 2.68 7.92
CA PHE A 112 19.22 2.28 7.22
C PHE A 112 17.99 2.27 8.13
N GLN A 113 18.14 2.68 9.39
CA GLN A 113 17.03 2.76 10.36
C GLN A 113 16.36 4.12 10.29
N ILE A 114 15.03 4.13 10.27
CA ILE A 114 14.23 5.36 10.27
C ILE A 114 14.34 5.99 11.67
N SER A 115 14.93 7.17 11.78
CA SER A 115 15.07 7.90 13.04
C SER A 115 14.15 9.11 13.14
N ASN A 116 14.11 9.95 12.09
CA ASN A 116 13.32 11.18 12.06
C ASN A 116 12.45 11.21 10.80
N PRO A 117 11.21 10.72 10.86
CA PRO A 117 10.27 10.87 9.75
C PRO A 117 9.94 12.35 9.56
N GLN A 118 9.95 12.81 8.31
CA GLN A 118 9.50 14.16 7.96
C GLN A 118 7.99 14.10 7.74
N ILE A 119 7.24 14.65 8.69
CA ILE A 119 5.78 14.72 8.64
C ILE A 119 5.39 16.16 8.30
N GLU A 120 4.61 16.33 7.24
CA GLU A 120 4.16 17.63 6.76
C GLU A 120 2.64 17.67 6.61
N GLY A 121 2.05 18.85 6.85
CA GLY A 121 0.62 19.11 6.71
C GLY A 121 -0.23 18.75 7.92
N ASN A 122 0.41 18.32 9.02
CA ASN A 122 -0.24 18.13 10.31
C ASN A 122 -0.46 19.48 11.02
N GLN A 123 -1.65 19.70 11.54
CA GLN A 123 -2.06 20.91 12.26
C GLN A 123 -2.59 20.57 13.65
N ARG A 124 -3.58 19.65 13.73
CA ARG A 124 -4.22 19.23 14.97
C ARG A 124 -3.73 17.85 15.41
N VAL A 125 -3.38 16.97 14.47
CA VAL A 125 -2.75 15.68 14.76
C VAL A 125 -1.27 15.91 15.01
N THR A 126 -0.76 15.43 16.14
CA THR A 126 0.65 15.63 16.46
C THR A 126 1.53 14.65 15.67
N ALA A 127 2.75 15.06 15.34
CA ALA A 127 3.72 14.18 14.70
C ALA A 127 3.99 12.93 15.55
N ALA A 128 3.99 13.08 16.89
CA ALA A 128 4.16 11.98 17.83
C ALA A 128 3.04 10.93 17.75
N ASP A 129 1.78 11.36 17.57
CA ASP A 129 0.65 10.44 17.42
C ASP A 129 0.78 9.59 16.14
N ILE A 130 1.21 10.22 15.04
CA ILE A 130 1.46 9.54 13.75
C ILE A 130 2.63 8.55 13.88
N GLU A 131 3.72 8.95 14.51
CA GLU A 131 4.88 8.09 14.76
C GLU A 131 4.54 6.89 15.64
N ALA A 132 3.72 7.10 16.67
CA ALA A 132 3.30 6.05 17.59
C ALA A 132 2.49 4.96 16.87
N VAL A 133 1.54 5.34 16.01
CA VAL A 133 0.73 4.39 15.23
C VAL A 133 1.60 3.59 14.25
N LEU A 134 2.58 4.24 13.61
CA LEU A 134 3.44 3.57 12.64
C LEU A 134 4.56 2.75 13.29
N SER A 135 4.90 2.99 14.56
CA SER A 135 6.00 2.32 15.27
C SER A 135 7.31 2.33 14.46
N VAL A 136 7.59 3.44 13.78
CA VAL A 136 8.67 3.58 12.79
C VAL A 136 10.06 3.71 13.41
N GLN A 137 10.16 4.09 14.68
CA GLN A 137 11.44 4.40 15.31
C GLN A 137 12.33 3.16 15.40
N GLY A 138 13.50 3.23 14.76
CA GLY A 138 14.48 2.14 14.75
C GLY A 138 14.19 1.01 13.76
N MET A 139 13.10 1.09 12.99
CA MET A 139 12.78 0.10 11.97
C MET A 139 13.69 0.24 10.74
N PRO A 140 14.24 -0.86 10.19
CA PRO A 140 14.97 -0.81 8.94
C PRO A 140 14.07 -0.42 7.77
N ILE A 141 14.51 0.50 6.91
CA ILE A 141 13.74 0.99 5.75
C ILE A 141 13.27 -0.13 4.81
N VAL A 142 14.01 -1.24 4.75
CA VAL A 142 13.72 -2.39 3.88
C VAL A 142 12.53 -3.22 4.38
N GLN A 143 12.19 -3.13 5.67
CA GLN A 143 11.05 -3.82 6.27
C GLN A 143 9.78 -2.97 6.28
N PHE A 144 9.91 -1.66 6.12
CA PHE A 144 8.77 -0.75 6.17
C PHE A 144 7.95 -0.82 4.87
N ASP A 145 6.66 -1.11 5.00
CA ASP A 145 5.72 -1.10 3.89
C ASP A 145 4.91 0.22 3.86
N PRO A 146 5.09 1.07 2.84
CA PRO A 146 4.35 2.33 2.73
C PRO A 146 2.84 2.14 2.59
N GLN A 147 2.39 1.06 1.94
CA GLN A 147 0.95 0.85 1.71
C GLN A 147 0.25 0.40 2.99
N ALA A 148 0.84 -0.54 3.73
CA ALA A 148 0.35 -0.91 5.05
C ALA A 148 0.34 0.29 6.02
N ALA A 149 1.39 1.11 6.00
CA ALA A 149 1.46 2.34 6.80
C ALA A 149 0.33 3.33 6.46
N ARG A 150 0.08 3.56 5.17
CA ARG A 150 -1.01 4.42 4.69
C ARG A 150 -2.38 3.94 5.19
N LEU A 151 -2.65 2.64 5.10
CA LEU A 151 -3.90 2.04 5.57
C LEU A 151 -4.04 2.11 7.09
N ALA A 152 -2.95 1.84 7.82
CA ALA A 152 -2.93 1.96 9.27
C ALA A 152 -3.29 3.38 9.71
N LEU A 153 -2.65 4.39 9.12
CA LEU A 153 -2.96 5.80 9.41
C LEU A 153 -4.40 6.16 9.05
N ALA A 154 -4.88 5.74 7.89
CA ALA A 154 -6.24 6.06 7.45
C ALA A 154 -7.33 5.41 8.32
N ASN A 155 -7.05 4.23 8.89
CA ASN A 155 -7.97 3.53 9.80
C ASN A 155 -7.88 4.06 11.24
N SER A 156 -6.72 4.57 11.67
CA SER A 156 -6.54 5.13 13.02
C SER A 156 -7.01 6.58 13.11
N PHE A 157 -6.84 7.37 12.05
CA PHE A 157 -7.17 8.80 12.03
C PHE A 157 -8.11 9.12 10.89
N HIS A 158 -9.42 9.15 11.18
CA HIS A 158 -10.43 9.54 10.20
C HIS A 158 -10.38 11.05 9.88
N GLU A 159 -9.74 11.85 10.74
CA GLU A 159 -9.48 13.28 10.47
C GLU A 159 -8.43 13.54 9.38
N LEU A 160 -7.67 12.52 8.94
CA LEU A 160 -6.69 12.65 7.88
C LEU A 160 -7.30 12.38 6.49
N LYS A 161 -6.81 13.11 5.49
CA LYS A 161 -7.13 13.03 4.07
C LYS A 161 -5.82 13.05 3.26
N ASP A 162 -5.83 12.46 2.06
CA ASP A 162 -4.72 12.50 1.09
C ASP A 162 -3.37 12.09 1.70
N ILE A 163 -3.32 10.91 2.30
CA ILE A 163 -2.13 10.38 2.97
C ILE A 163 -1.15 9.83 1.92
N HIS A 164 -0.01 10.49 1.78
CA HIS A 164 1.08 10.08 0.89
C HIS A 164 2.33 9.72 1.69
N VAL A 165 2.77 8.47 1.55
CA VAL A 165 3.95 7.93 2.24
C VAL A 165 5.03 7.65 1.21
N GLN A 166 6.15 8.38 1.29
CA GLN A 166 7.28 8.25 0.39
C GLN A 166 8.53 7.77 1.13
N LEU A 167 9.16 6.73 0.60
CA LEU A 167 10.42 6.20 1.11
C LEU A 167 11.57 6.60 0.21
N SER A 168 12.64 7.09 0.83
CA SER A 168 13.89 7.40 0.15
C SER A 168 15.09 6.82 0.91
N ILE A 169 15.94 6.09 0.18
CA ILE A 169 17.19 5.54 0.68
C ILE A 169 18.14 6.71 1.01
N PRO A 170 18.93 6.65 2.10
CA PRO A 170 19.17 5.48 2.95
C PRO A 170 18.17 5.25 4.09
N ALA A 171 17.56 6.29 4.66
CA ALA A 171 16.68 6.16 5.83
C ALA A 171 15.70 7.35 5.98
N ARG A 172 15.21 7.89 4.85
CA ARG A 172 14.32 9.06 4.85
C ARG A 172 12.89 8.65 4.54
N LEU A 173 12.03 8.79 5.54
CA LEU A 173 10.58 8.61 5.41
C LEU A 173 9.93 10.01 5.36
N LYS A 174 9.23 10.30 4.26
CA LYS A 174 8.43 11.52 4.12
C LYS A 174 6.96 11.16 4.12
N ILE A 175 6.20 11.78 4.99
CA ILE A 175 4.76 11.57 5.15
C ILE A 175 4.10 12.94 4.92
N HIS A 176 3.38 13.06 3.82
CA HIS A 176 2.51 14.20 3.59
C HIS A 176 1.08 13.78 3.95
N VAL A 177 0.47 14.53 4.85
CA VAL A 177 -0.92 14.34 5.27
C VAL A 177 -1.66 15.66 5.14
N SER A 178 -2.92 15.61 4.72
CA SER A 178 -3.82 16.75 4.83
C SER A 178 -4.85 16.48 5.91
N GLU A 179 -5.15 17.46 6.73
CA GLU A 179 -6.22 17.32 7.72
C GLU A 179 -7.57 17.79 7.15
N ARG A 180 -8.62 17.01 7.40
CA ARG A 180 -10.00 17.38 7.08
C ARG A 180 -10.37 18.66 7.84
N GLN A 181 -11.12 19.55 7.21
CA GLN A 181 -11.60 20.77 7.85
C GLN A 181 -13.04 20.54 8.33
N PRO A 182 -13.30 20.65 9.64
CA PRO A 182 -14.64 20.51 10.17
C PRO A 182 -15.52 21.67 9.68
N LEU A 183 -16.76 21.35 9.31
CA LEU A 183 -17.75 22.33 8.86
C LEU A 183 -18.97 22.32 9.77
N ILE A 184 -19.38 21.13 10.22
CA ILE A 184 -20.56 20.92 11.04
C ILE A 184 -20.14 20.23 12.33
N GLU A 185 -20.65 20.73 13.45
CA GLU A 185 -20.60 20.07 14.74
C GLU A 185 -21.95 19.42 15.01
N TRP A 186 -21.98 18.09 14.93
CA TRP A 186 -23.14 17.30 15.29
C TRP A 186 -23.13 17.03 16.79
N GLN A 187 -24.07 17.63 17.50
CA GLN A 187 -24.22 17.46 18.94
C GLN A 187 -25.31 16.44 19.21
N HIS A 188 -24.92 15.29 19.77
CA HIS A 188 -25.83 14.27 20.28
C HIS A 188 -25.44 13.94 21.72
N GLY A 189 -26.21 14.42 22.68
CA GLY A 189 -25.87 14.34 24.10
C GLY A 189 -24.56 15.08 24.41
N ASP A 190 -23.63 14.36 25.05
CA ASP A 190 -22.35 14.92 25.53
C ASP A 190 -21.14 14.60 24.62
N GLN A 191 -21.39 13.98 23.45
CA GLN A 191 -20.33 13.61 22.51
C GLN A 191 -20.49 14.38 21.20
N PRO A 192 -19.84 15.56 21.05
CA PRO A 192 -19.82 16.26 19.78
C PRO A 192 -19.02 15.45 18.76
N ARG A 193 -19.52 15.42 17.53
CA ARG A 193 -18.85 14.81 16.38
C ARG A 193 -18.71 15.84 15.29
N TRP A 194 -17.58 15.86 14.61
CA TRP A 194 -17.35 16.79 13.50
C TRP A 194 -17.60 16.11 12.17
N ILE A 195 -18.15 16.89 11.25
CA ILE A 195 -18.46 16.47 9.88
C ILE A 195 -17.82 17.50 8.94
N ASP A 196 -17.11 17.01 7.92
CA ASP A 196 -16.50 17.86 6.89
C ASP A 196 -17.44 18.12 5.70
N ALA A 197 -16.93 18.86 4.71
CA ALA A 197 -17.65 19.14 3.47
C ALA A 197 -17.93 17.90 2.60
N GLU A 198 -17.25 16.78 2.85
CA GLU A 198 -17.52 15.50 2.18
C GLU A 198 -18.54 14.66 2.96
N GLY A 199 -18.99 15.11 4.14
CA GLY A 199 -19.89 14.37 5.02
C GLY A 199 -19.19 13.33 5.88
N VAL A 200 -17.85 13.27 5.91
CA VAL A 200 -17.13 12.27 6.71
C VAL A 200 -17.16 12.65 8.18
N LEU A 201 -17.51 11.69 9.03
CA LEU A 201 -17.61 11.86 10.46
C LEU A 201 -16.29 11.55 11.16
N PHE A 202 -15.83 12.44 12.03
CA PHE A 202 -14.61 12.25 12.83
C PHE A 202 -14.75 12.90 14.21
N SER A 203 -13.82 12.52 15.10
CA SER A 203 -13.81 13.02 16.47
C SER A 203 -13.24 14.45 16.53
N PRO A 204 -13.80 15.31 17.41
CA PRO A 204 -13.26 16.65 17.61
C PRO A 204 -11.86 16.59 18.21
N ARG A 205 -10.92 17.35 17.64
CA ARG A 205 -9.54 17.46 18.11
C ARG A 205 -9.04 18.87 17.90
N GLY A 206 -8.59 19.52 18.98
CA GLY A 206 -8.13 20.91 18.92
C GLY A 206 -9.27 21.89 18.65
N ASP A 207 -8.95 23.01 17.99
CA ASP A 207 -9.92 24.03 17.59
C ASP A 207 -10.44 23.76 16.16
N GLY A 208 -11.75 23.74 16.00
CA GLY A 208 -12.43 23.55 14.72
C GLY A 208 -12.83 24.87 14.04
N GLY A 209 -12.63 26.02 14.71
CA GLY A 209 -13.05 27.32 14.22
C GLY A 209 -14.56 27.54 14.32
N SER A 210 -15.14 28.24 13.34
CA SER A 210 -16.57 28.52 13.30
C SER A 210 -17.33 27.36 12.66
N LEU A 211 -17.95 26.54 13.51
CA LEU A 211 -18.71 25.36 13.09
C LEU A 211 -20.21 25.62 13.10
N LEU A 212 -20.92 25.01 12.14
CA LEU A 212 -22.38 24.94 12.17
C LEU A 212 -22.80 23.88 13.19
N VAL A 213 -23.39 24.30 14.31
CA VAL A 213 -23.87 23.37 15.35
C VAL A 213 -25.25 22.82 14.96
N VAL A 214 -25.35 21.49 14.95
CA VAL A 214 -26.59 20.75 14.72
C VAL A 214 -26.91 19.96 15.96
N GLN A 215 -27.96 20.37 16.68
CA GLN A 215 -28.46 19.63 17.83
C GLN A 215 -29.36 18.50 17.37
N SER A 216 -29.12 17.30 17.91
CA SER A 216 -29.86 16.12 17.49
C SER A 216 -30.23 15.24 18.67
N ASN A 217 -31.35 14.53 18.53
CA ASN A 217 -31.77 13.47 19.45
C ASN A 217 -31.29 12.08 19.01
N THR A 218 -30.57 12.00 17.90
CA THR A 218 -30.11 10.76 17.30
C THR A 218 -28.70 10.91 16.77
N THR A 219 -28.00 9.79 16.68
CA THR A 219 -26.71 9.71 15.97
C THR A 219 -26.95 10.05 14.49
N PRO A 220 -26.03 10.74 13.79
CA PRO A 220 -26.24 11.03 12.38
C PRO A 220 -26.53 9.74 11.60
N PRO A 221 -27.40 9.76 10.58
CA PRO A 221 -27.60 8.60 9.72
C PRO A 221 -26.36 8.39 8.85
N LEU A 222 -25.49 7.48 9.28
CA LEU A 222 -24.20 7.21 8.66
C LEU A 222 -24.27 6.02 7.72
N GLN A 223 -23.59 6.16 6.59
CA GLN A 223 -23.32 5.08 5.65
C GLN A 223 -21.83 4.75 5.71
N LYS A 224 -21.50 3.46 5.68
CA LYS A 224 -20.10 3.03 5.57
C LYS A 224 -19.62 3.28 4.15
N ALA A 225 -18.64 4.15 4.00
CA ALA A 225 -17.98 4.43 2.74
C ALA A 225 -16.59 3.78 2.76
N VAL A 226 -16.25 3.12 1.65
CA VAL A 226 -14.88 2.65 1.39
C VAL A 226 -14.25 3.71 0.50
N ALA A 227 -13.14 4.30 0.92
CA ALA A 227 -12.39 5.18 0.03
C ALA A 227 -12.02 4.42 -1.23
N ALA A 228 -12.16 5.07 -2.39
CA ALA A 228 -11.60 4.54 -3.62
C ALA A 228 -10.10 4.26 -3.40
N PRO A 229 -9.56 3.15 -3.91
CA PRO A 229 -8.12 2.97 -3.97
C PRO A 229 -7.53 4.22 -4.62
N VAL A 230 -6.58 4.86 -3.93
CA VAL A 230 -5.79 5.92 -4.56
C VAL A 230 -5.06 5.22 -5.68
N GLU A 231 -5.49 5.48 -6.92
CA GLU A 231 -4.93 4.92 -8.13
C GLU A 231 -3.56 5.57 -8.31
N GLU A 232 -2.57 5.07 -7.55
CA GLU A 232 -1.17 5.42 -7.77
C GLU A 232 -0.87 5.04 -9.22
N GLU A 233 -0.55 6.05 -10.04
CA GLU A 233 -0.08 5.89 -11.42
C GLU A 233 1.10 4.91 -11.46
N ARG A 234 0.79 3.63 -11.57
CA ARG A 234 1.70 2.59 -12.05
C ARG A 234 1.13 2.06 -13.33
N ALA A 235 1.38 2.83 -14.39
CA ALA A 235 1.69 2.22 -15.66
C ALA A 235 2.73 1.11 -15.40
N ASP A 236 2.49 -0.06 -15.96
CA ASP A 236 3.39 -1.22 -16.00
C ASP A 236 3.44 -2.13 -14.76
N LEU A 237 2.49 -3.08 -14.68
CA LEU A 237 2.70 -4.48 -15.10
C LEU A 237 1.77 -5.43 -14.34
N LEU A 238 0.82 -6.00 -15.09
CA LEU A 238 0.28 -7.36 -14.97
C LEU A 238 0.60 -8.12 -13.65
N LYS A 239 -0.01 -7.71 -12.55
CA LYS A 239 -0.30 -8.61 -11.43
C LYS A 239 -1.71 -8.33 -10.98
N LYS A 240 -2.46 -9.42 -10.85
CA LYS A 240 -3.80 -9.48 -10.27
C LYS A 240 -3.71 -8.86 -8.88
N GLU A 241 -4.01 -7.58 -8.78
CA GLU A 241 -4.08 -6.84 -7.53
C GLU A 241 -5.19 -7.49 -6.73
N GLU A 242 -4.83 -8.07 -5.58
CA GLU A 242 -5.78 -8.19 -4.49
C GLU A 242 -6.29 -6.78 -4.27
N ALA A 243 -7.60 -6.57 -4.49
CA ALA A 243 -8.23 -5.28 -4.27
C ALA A 243 -8.00 -4.90 -2.81
N VAL A 244 -6.96 -4.10 -2.57
CA VAL A 244 -6.67 -3.54 -1.26
C VAL A 244 -7.87 -2.66 -0.96
N GLN A 245 -8.76 -3.15 -0.10
CA GLN A 245 -9.93 -2.40 0.33
C GLN A 245 -9.42 -1.08 0.92
N GLY A 246 -9.92 0.03 0.38
CA GLY A 246 -9.58 1.34 0.90
C GLY A 246 -10.01 1.49 2.36
N PRO A 247 -9.52 2.52 3.05
CA PRO A 247 -9.92 2.76 4.43
C PRO A 247 -11.44 2.93 4.50
N VAL A 248 -12.02 2.32 5.53
CA VAL A 248 -13.46 2.34 5.80
C VAL A 248 -13.74 3.48 6.76
N TYR A 249 -14.61 4.40 6.36
CA TYR A 249 -15.06 5.50 7.21
C TYR A 249 -16.57 5.63 7.17
N GLU A 250 -17.11 6.31 8.18
CA GLU A 250 -18.52 6.62 8.28
C GLU A 250 -18.78 7.99 7.65
N LYS A 251 -19.76 8.05 6.76
CA LYS A 251 -20.10 9.25 5.99
C LYS A 251 -21.59 9.53 6.11
N LEU A 252 -21.95 10.78 6.33
CA LEU A 252 -23.31 11.29 6.28
C LEU A 252 -23.84 11.20 4.85
N ASP A 253 -25.12 10.88 4.72
CA ASP A 253 -25.79 10.92 3.43
C ASP A 253 -25.67 12.29 2.77
N ARG A 254 -25.42 12.30 1.45
CA ARG A 254 -25.11 13.55 0.72
C ARG A 254 -26.32 14.48 0.67
N ASP A 255 -27.51 13.91 0.48
CA ASP A 255 -28.75 14.68 0.39
C ASP A 255 -29.05 15.39 1.72
N LEU A 256 -28.77 14.73 2.85
CA LEU A 256 -28.91 15.33 4.17
C LEU A 256 -27.87 16.44 4.43
N LEU A 257 -26.62 16.23 4.02
CA LEU A 257 -25.57 17.26 4.13
C LEU A 257 -25.96 18.52 3.36
N ASP A 258 -26.36 18.37 2.10
CA ASP A 258 -26.81 19.48 1.25
C ASP A 258 -28.03 20.17 1.86
N ALA A 259 -28.94 19.40 2.46
CA ALA A 259 -30.10 19.95 3.15
C ALA A 259 -29.72 20.77 4.40
N ILE A 260 -28.78 20.29 5.21
CA ILE A 260 -28.26 21.03 6.38
C ILE A 260 -27.65 22.38 5.96
N LEU A 261 -26.80 22.37 4.93
CA LEU A 261 -26.14 23.58 4.42
C LEU A 261 -27.12 24.56 3.77
N LYS A 262 -28.15 24.04 3.08
CA LYS A 262 -29.22 24.88 2.53
C LYS A 262 -30.06 25.50 3.64
N MET A 263 -30.38 24.73 4.69
CA MET A 263 -31.16 25.24 5.82
C MET A 263 -30.39 26.33 6.58
N SER A 264 -29.09 26.16 6.78
CA SER A 264 -28.27 27.14 7.49
C SER A 264 -28.20 28.50 6.81
N SER A 265 -28.40 28.53 5.49
CA SER A 265 -28.43 29.77 4.70
C SER A 265 -29.77 30.52 4.78
N ILE A 266 -30.84 29.86 5.23
CA ILE A 266 -32.22 30.35 5.14
C ILE A 266 -32.84 30.56 6.53
N MET A 267 -32.29 29.90 7.55
CA MET A 267 -32.79 29.99 8.92
C MET A 267 -32.69 31.44 9.47
N PRO A 268 -33.63 31.87 10.34
CA PRO A 268 -33.55 33.16 11.00
C PRO A 268 -32.25 33.29 11.83
N GLN A 269 -31.67 34.49 11.89
CA GLN A 269 -30.44 34.72 12.67
C GLN A 269 -30.68 34.43 14.16
N GLY A 270 -29.69 33.81 14.82
CA GLY A 270 -29.78 33.45 16.24
C GLY A 270 -30.56 32.18 16.54
N THR A 271 -30.97 31.42 15.51
CA THR A 271 -31.55 30.09 15.68
C THR A 271 -30.47 29.00 15.71
N VAL A 272 -30.78 27.84 16.31
CA VAL A 272 -29.88 26.67 16.32
C VAL A 272 -30.49 25.59 15.45
N LEU A 273 -29.70 24.95 14.59
CA LEU A 273 -30.21 23.89 13.73
C LEU A 273 -30.52 22.64 14.57
N VAL A 274 -31.67 22.02 14.33
CA VAL A 274 -32.11 20.81 15.02
C VAL A 274 -32.38 19.71 14.01
N TYR A 275 -31.99 18.48 14.33
CA TYR A 275 -32.33 17.29 13.57
C TYR A 275 -32.99 16.24 14.45
N SER A 276 -34.11 15.70 14.00
CA SER A 276 -34.76 14.54 14.60
C SER A 276 -34.91 13.43 13.58
N GLY A 277 -34.62 12.19 13.96
CA GLY A 277 -34.79 11.03 13.06
C GLY A 277 -36.23 10.86 12.57
N GLU A 278 -37.23 11.28 13.35
CA GLU A 278 -38.64 11.17 13.00
C GLU A 278 -39.18 12.38 12.23
N GLN A 279 -38.74 13.58 12.60
CA GLN A 279 -39.31 14.84 12.08
C GLN A 279 -38.40 15.56 11.08
N GLY A 280 -37.17 15.08 10.90
CA GLY A 280 -36.19 15.62 9.97
C GLY A 280 -35.52 16.90 10.47
N LEU A 281 -35.21 17.80 9.53
CA LEU A 281 -34.49 19.04 9.79
C LEU A 281 -35.43 20.14 10.29
N GLY A 282 -34.87 20.99 11.15
CA GLY A 282 -35.58 22.05 11.82
C GLY A 282 -34.64 23.05 12.48
N TRP A 283 -35.21 23.95 13.27
CA TRP A 283 -34.45 24.86 14.11
C TRP A 283 -35.14 25.10 15.45
N LEU A 284 -34.34 25.45 16.45
CA LEU A 284 -34.81 25.99 17.72
C LEU A 284 -34.92 27.51 17.58
N ALA A 285 -36.13 28.02 17.76
CA ALA A 285 -36.38 29.45 17.71
C ALA A 285 -35.96 30.13 19.03
N PRO A 286 -35.57 31.42 19.04
CA PRO A 286 -35.17 32.13 20.27
C PRO A 286 -36.28 32.15 21.33
N GLU A 287 -37.53 32.00 20.91
CA GLU A 287 -38.72 31.94 21.77
C GLU A 287 -38.86 30.59 22.52
N GLY A 288 -38.04 29.60 22.18
CA GLY A 288 -37.93 28.31 22.89
C GLY A 288 -38.70 27.14 22.25
N TRP A 289 -39.45 27.37 21.17
CA TRP A 289 -40.11 26.29 20.43
C TRP A 289 -39.25 25.70 19.32
N GLN A 290 -39.47 24.41 19.03
CA GLN A 290 -38.81 23.71 17.93
C GLN A 290 -39.67 23.76 16.66
N VAL A 291 -39.05 24.09 15.52
CA VAL A 291 -39.71 24.13 14.22
C VAL A 291 -39.13 23.05 13.34
N TYR A 292 -39.98 22.17 12.79
CA TYR A 292 -39.55 21.08 11.90
C TYR A 292 -40.08 21.27 10.49
N VAL A 293 -39.17 21.25 9.52
CA VAL A 293 -39.45 21.40 8.08
C VAL A 293 -39.58 20.06 7.37
N GLY A 294 -39.10 18.98 7.98
CA GLY A 294 -39.10 17.63 7.41
C GLY A 294 -37.72 17.17 6.97
N ALA A 295 -37.63 15.89 6.57
CA ALA A 295 -36.38 15.30 6.06
C ALA A 295 -35.98 15.88 4.69
N TRP A 296 -36.97 16.28 3.88
CA TRP A 296 -36.79 16.81 2.53
C TRP A 296 -37.19 18.28 2.46
N LEU A 297 -36.33 19.11 1.86
CA LEU A 297 -36.51 20.56 1.73
C LEU A 297 -37.34 20.97 0.50
N ASP A 298 -38.24 20.10 0.06
CA ASP A 298 -39.13 20.38 -1.05
C ASP A 298 -40.09 21.52 -0.71
N ASN A 299 -40.36 22.39 -1.69
CA ASN A 299 -41.28 23.52 -1.56
C ASN A 299 -40.98 24.41 -0.34
N LEU A 300 -39.70 24.62 -0.03
CA LEU A 300 -39.25 25.36 1.16
C LEU A 300 -39.87 26.76 1.24
N ASP A 301 -39.97 27.49 0.13
CA ASP A 301 -40.58 28.82 0.09
C ASP A 301 -42.05 28.79 0.56
N THR A 302 -42.79 27.77 0.16
CA THR A 302 -44.19 27.56 0.59
C THR A 302 -44.24 27.21 2.07
N LYS A 303 -43.36 26.30 2.54
CA LYS A 303 -43.28 25.93 3.95
C LYS A 303 -42.98 27.14 4.84
N LEU A 304 -42.06 28.00 4.43
CA LEU A 304 -41.70 29.21 5.18
C LEU A 304 -42.84 30.24 5.22
N LYS A 305 -43.61 30.40 4.14
CA LYS A 305 -44.83 31.23 4.16
C LYS A 305 -45.91 30.67 5.09
N VAL A 306 -46.08 29.35 5.10
CA VAL A 306 -47.00 28.67 6.03
C VAL A 306 -46.53 28.87 7.46
N TYR A 307 -45.22 28.75 7.71
CA TYR A 307 -44.62 29.01 9.02
C TYR A 307 -44.88 30.44 9.49
N SER A 308 -44.59 31.46 8.67
CA SER A 308 -44.83 32.85 9.05
C SER A 308 -46.30 33.11 9.37
N ALA A 309 -47.22 32.59 8.54
CA ALA A 309 -48.65 32.73 8.77
C ALA A 309 -49.12 32.02 10.05
N LEU A 310 -48.54 30.84 10.36
CA LEU A 310 -48.86 30.09 11.57
C LEU A 310 -48.33 30.78 12.82
N VAL A 311 -47.10 31.30 12.78
CA VAL A 311 -46.51 32.08 13.89
C VAL A 311 -47.33 33.34 14.15
N ASP A 312 -47.73 34.07 13.10
CA ASP A 312 -48.61 35.23 13.23
C ASP A 312 -49.97 34.88 13.88
N TYR A 313 -50.55 33.74 13.48
CA TYR A 313 -51.79 33.24 14.07
C TYR A 313 -51.62 32.90 15.55
N LEU A 314 -50.58 32.14 15.91
CA LEU A 314 -50.29 31.73 17.28
C LEU A 314 -50.01 32.94 18.19
N ASN A 315 -49.25 33.92 17.68
CA ASN A 315 -48.97 35.17 18.39
C ASN A 315 -50.24 35.98 18.67
N ARG A 316 -51.16 36.10 17.70
CA ARG A 316 -52.44 36.80 17.91
C ARG A 316 -53.35 36.12 18.93
N GLN A 317 -53.24 34.79 19.05
CA GLN A 317 -54.00 34.00 20.02
C GLN A 317 -53.29 33.88 21.39
N GLY A 318 -52.06 34.40 21.53
CA GLY A 318 -51.27 34.26 22.75
C GLY A 318 -50.83 32.83 23.06
N ILE A 319 -50.82 31.95 22.05
CA ILE A 319 -50.46 30.54 22.21
C ILE A 319 -48.94 30.39 22.02
N ARG A 320 -48.26 29.74 22.97
CA ARG A 320 -46.85 29.38 22.87
C ARG A 320 -46.71 27.87 22.70
N PRO A 321 -46.51 27.35 21.48
CA PRO A 321 -46.29 25.94 21.28
C PRO A 321 -44.91 25.51 21.82
N MET A 322 -44.75 24.22 22.06
CA MET A 322 -43.43 23.60 22.25
C MET A 322 -42.83 23.20 20.90
N LEU A 323 -43.69 22.84 19.94
CA LEU A 323 -43.29 22.29 18.65
C LEU A 323 -44.22 22.77 17.55
N ILE A 324 -43.64 23.13 16.40
CA ILE A 324 -44.33 23.46 15.16
C ILE A 324 -43.78 22.58 14.05
N SER A 325 -44.62 21.79 13.39
CA SER A 325 -44.23 21.01 12.21
C SER A 325 -44.88 21.59 10.96
N ILE A 326 -44.04 21.96 10.00
CA ILE A 326 -44.40 22.42 8.65
C ILE A 326 -43.95 21.42 7.58
N ALA A 327 -43.65 20.18 7.97
CA ALA A 327 -43.19 19.13 7.08
C ALA A 327 -44.15 18.89 5.91
N GLN A 328 -45.46 18.97 6.17
CA GLN A 328 -46.52 18.90 5.18
C GLN A 328 -47.17 20.29 5.03
N PRO A 329 -46.98 20.99 3.90
CA PRO A 329 -47.55 22.33 3.70
C PRO A 329 -49.08 22.40 3.84
N ASN A 330 -49.77 21.30 3.52
CA ASN A 330 -51.23 21.22 3.52
C ASN A 330 -51.81 20.78 4.88
N ALA A 331 -50.96 20.37 5.83
CA ALA A 331 -51.38 19.90 7.15
C ALA A 331 -50.33 20.29 8.21
N PRO A 332 -50.02 21.58 8.39
CA PRO A 332 -49.15 22.02 9.46
C PRO A 332 -49.84 21.76 10.81
N PHE A 333 -49.07 21.36 11.80
CA PHE A 333 -49.58 21.15 13.15
C PHE A 333 -48.62 21.72 14.19
N TYR A 334 -49.15 22.05 15.36
CA TYR A 334 -48.37 22.46 16.52
C TYR A 334 -48.73 21.57 17.71
N ARG A 335 -47.79 21.39 18.63
CA ARG A 335 -48.00 20.68 19.90
C ARG A 335 -47.65 21.58 21.08
N MET A 336 -48.45 21.48 22.13
CA MET A 336 -48.25 22.21 23.39
C MET A 336 -47.41 21.42 24.39
N GLU A 337 -47.30 20.10 24.22
CA GLU A 337 -46.60 19.17 25.10
C GLU A 337 -45.71 18.22 24.28
N GLN A 338 -44.64 17.72 24.92
CA GLN A 338 -43.57 16.93 24.30
C GLN A 338 -44.06 15.56 23.80
#